data_AF-A0A8T7HQB7-F1
#
_entry.id   AF-A0A8T7HQB7-F1
#
_cell.length_a   1.000
_cell.length_b   1.000
_cell.length_c   1.000
_cell.angle_alpha   90.00
_cell.angle_beta   90.00
_cell.angle_gamma   90.00
#
_symmetry.space_group_name_H-M   'P 1'
#
loop_
_entity.id
_entity.type
_entity.pdbx_description
1 polymer ?
#
loop_
_entity_poly.entity_id
_entity_poly.type
_entity_poly.pdbx_seq_one_letter_code
_entity_poly.pdbx_strand_id
1 'polypeptide(L)' 'MILKQGFIGKEVEIEYAGRIFNGKIAYESKNMLVLECGKKLVKMNSIIKIGNKKIIGAKITKRPEDRIKVC' A
#
# COMPACT_ATOMS: atom_id res chain seq x y z
N MET A 1 -4.36 -20.34 4.20
CA MET A 1 -4.97 -19.14 3.59
C MET A 1 -4.14 -17.90 3.96
N ILE A 2 -3.30 -17.40 3.05
CA ILE A 2 -2.36 -16.28 3.29
C ILE A 2 -2.95 -14.98 2.71
N LEU A 3 -3.96 -14.42 3.38
CA LEU A 3 -4.53 -13.10 3.04
C LEU A 3 -4.40 -12.09 4.20
N LYS A 4 -3.63 -12.40 5.26
CA LYS A 4 -3.64 -11.66 6.53
C LYS A 4 -2.31 -11.07 6.99
N GLN A 5 -1.25 -11.09 6.20
CA GLN A 5 -0.06 -10.28 6.52
C GLN A 5 -0.20 -8.91 5.84
N GLY A 6 -0.86 -7.99 6.55
CA GLY A 6 -0.84 -6.57 6.18
C GLY A 6 0.59 -6.06 6.09
N PHE A 7 0.79 -4.94 5.41
CA PHE A 7 2.13 -4.33 5.24
C PHE A 7 2.65 -3.65 6.52
N ILE A 8 1.92 -3.77 7.63
CA ILE A 8 2.24 -3.21 8.94
C ILE A 8 3.60 -3.70 9.42
N GLY A 9 4.43 -2.77 9.87
CA GLY A 9 5.78 -3.01 10.36
C GLY A 9 6.84 -3.16 9.25
N LYS A 10 6.48 -3.08 7.97
CA LYS A 10 7.47 -3.05 6.88
C LYS A 10 7.90 -1.63 6.58
N GLU A 11 9.20 -1.44 6.36
CA GLU A 11 9.73 -0.23 5.73
C GLU A 11 9.31 -0.18 4.27
N VAL A 12 8.72 0.94 3.90
CA VAL A 12 8.21 1.18 2.56
C VAL A 12 8.59 2.58 2.10
N GLU A 13 8.76 2.70 0.79
CA GLU A 13 8.90 3.97 0.10
C GLU A 13 7.62 4.23 -0.68
N ILE A 14 6.87 5.26 -0.32
CA ILE A 14 5.59 5.62 -0.93
C ILE A 14 5.76 6.87 -1.77
N GLU A 15 5.60 6.74 -3.08
CA GLU A 15 5.51 7.88 -3.99
C GLU A 15 4.04 8.29 -4.14
N TYR A 16 3.73 9.52 -3.75
CA TYR A 16 2.39 10.10 -3.81
C TYR A 16 2.46 11.53 -4.36
N ALA A 17 1.74 11.79 -5.45
CA ALA A 17 1.69 13.10 -6.11
C ALA A 17 3.08 13.73 -6.38
N GLY A 18 4.04 12.91 -6.82
CA GLY A 18 5.41 13.36 -7.12
C GLY A 18 6.31 13.57 -5.90
N ARG A 19 5.84 13.26 -4.69
CA ARG A 19 6.65 13.28 -3.46
C ARG A 19 6.90 11.87 -2.97
N ILE A 20 8.11 11.63 -2.48
CA ILE A 20 8.53 10.35 -1.94
C ILE A 20 8.46 10.42 -0.41
N PHE A 21 7.79 9.44 0.19
CA PHE A 21 7.61 9.29 1.63
C PHE A 21 8.18 7.96 2.07
N ASN A 22 9.26 8.01 2.83
CA ASN A 22 9.90 6.82 3.38
C ASN A 22 9.48 6.63 4.83
N GLY A 23 9.18 5.41 5.21
CA GLY A 23 8.88 5.08 6.60
C GLY A 23 8.29 3.70 6.78
N LYS A 24 8.10 3.32 8.03
CA LYS A 24 7.44 2.08 8.39
C LYS A 24 5.93 2.26 8.40
N ILE A 25 5.19 1.25 7.93
CA ILE A 25 3.73 1.27 8.01
C ILE A 25 3.30 0.97 9.45
N ALA A 26 2.69 1.95 10.10
CA ALA A 26 2.08 1.78 11.42
C ALA A 26 0.73 1.06 11.32
N TYR A 27 -0.06 1.39 10.30
CA TYR A 27 -1.41 0.88 10.16
C TYR A 27 -1.85 0.83 8.69
N GLU A 28 -2.65 -0.18 8.35
CA GLU A 28 -3.19 -0.38 7.01
C GLU A 28 -4.71 -0.57 7.07
N SER A 29 -5.41 0.20 6.24
CA SER A 29 -6.84 0.03 5.93
C SER A 29 -7.02 -0.35 4.47
N LYS A 30 -8.26 -0.72 4.08
CA LYS A 30 -8.62 -1.09 2.70
C LYS A 30 -8.15 -0.06 1.66
N ASN A 31 -8.34 1.23 1.94
CA ASN A 31 -8.02 2.33 1.01
C ASN A 31 -6.88 3.24 1.51
N MET A 32 -6.39 3.06 2.72
CA MET A 32 -5.41 3.95 3.36
C MET A 32 -4.23 3.19 3.95
N LEU A 33 -3.11 3.87 4.01
CA LEU A 33 -1.90 3.49 4.71
C LEU A 33 -1.52 4.61 5.67
N VAL A 34 -1.08 4.26 6.86
CA VAL A 34 -0.58 5.20 7.85
C VAL A 34 0.85 4.81 8.17
N LEU A 35 1.77 5.76 8.00
CA LEU A 35 3.17 5.61 8.38
C LEU A 35 3.35 5.92 9.86
N GLU A 36 4.39 5.36 10.50
CA GLU A 36 4.77 5.65 11.89
C GLU A 36 5.03 7.15 12.13
N CYS A 37 5.45 7.89 11.10
CA CYS A 37 5.55 9.36 11.16
C CYS A 37 4.18 10.09 11.26
N GLY A 38 3.06 9.39 11.44
CA GLY A 38 1.72 9.96 11.54
C GLY A 38 1.10 10.38 10.19
N LYS A 39 1.81 10.17 9.08
CA LYS A 39 1.34 10.52 7.73
C LYS A 39 0.34 9.49 7.22
N LYS A 40 -0.86 9.98 6.89
CA LYS A 40 -1.93 9.19 6.27
C LYS A 40 -1.86 9.35 4.75
N LEU A 41 -1.84 8.24 4.03
CA LEU A 41 -1.69 8.16 2.58
C LEU A 41 -2.82 7.32 1.97
N VAL A 42 -3.36 7.75 0.84
CA VAL A 42 -4.43 7.04 0.13
C VAL A 42 -3.81 6.10 -0.91
N LYS A 43 -4.12 4.81 -0.83
CA LYS A 43 -3.56 3.75 -1.71
C LYS A 43 -3.83 4.02 -3.19
N MET A 44 -4.99 4.59 -3.54
CA MET A 44 -5.45 4.70 -4.92
C MET A 44 -4.48 5.47 -5.85
N ASN A 45 -3.80 6.50 -5.33
CA ASN A 45 -2.86 7.35 -6.08
C ASN A 45 -1.41 7.25 -5.58
N SER A 46 -1.08 6.19 -4.84
CA SER A 46 0.28 5.97 -4.33
C SER A 46 0.94 4.76 -4.96
N ILE A 47 2.25 4.85 -5.14
CA ILE A 47 3.10 3.73 -5.52
C ILE A 47 3.92 3.36 -4.29
N ILE A 48 3.76 2.13 -3.81
CA ILE A 48 4.41 1.61 -2.61
C ILE A 48 5.54 0.69 -3.05
N LYS A 49 6.78 1.04 -2.76
CA LYS A 49 7.95 0.18 -2.93
C LYS A 49 8.26 -0.47 -1.59
N ILE A 50 8.41 -1.79 -1.59
CA ILE A 50 8.75 -2.59 -0.42
C ILE A 50 9.95 -3.44 -0.79
N GLY A 51 11.14 -3.03 -0.34
CA GLY A 51 12.41 -3.57 -0.84
C GLY A 51 12.49 -3.47 -2.37
N ASN A 52 12.74 -4.60 -3.05
CA ASN A 52 12.83 -4.67 -4.51
C ASN A 52 11.48 -4.76 -5.25
N LYS A 53 10.34 -4.72 -4.54
CA LYS A 53 9.01 -4.86 -5.16
C LYS A 53 8.31 -3.51 -5.22
N LYS A 54 7.95 -3.07 -6.44
CA LYS A 54 7.10 -1.91 -6.70
C LYS A 54 5.64 -2.35 -6.79
N ILE A 55 4.78 -1.80 -5.94
CA ILE A 55 3.35 -2.12 -5.88
C ILE A 55 2.55 -0.85 -6.12
N ILE A 56 1.72 -0.85 -7.17
CA ILE A 56 0.85 0.29 -7.47
C ILE A 56 -0.38 0.18 -6.56
N GLY A 57 -0.60 1.15 -5.69
CA GLY A 57 -1.65 1.10 -4.68
C GLY A 57 -3.07 1.03 -5.27
N ALA A 58 -3.30 1.52 -6.49
CA ALA A 58 -4.52 1.30 -7.29
C ALA A 58 -4.84 -0.20 -7.50
N LYS A 59 -3.82 -1.04 -7.59
CA LYS A 59 -3.95 -2.50 -7.78
C LYS A 59 -4.27 -3.24 -6.46
N ILE A 60 -3.99 -2.60 -5.32
CA ILE A 60 -4.19 -3.15 -3.97
C ILE A 60 -5.50 -2.64 -3.34
N THR A 61 -6.07 -1.55 -3.86
CA THR A 61 -7.36 -1.00 -3.41
C THR A 61 -8.55 -1.79 -3.96
N LYS A 62 -8.36 -2.50 -5.07
CA LYS A 62 -9.33 -3.48 -5.56
C LYS A 62 -9.36 -4.69 -4.62
N ARG A 63 -10.57 -5.11 -4.20
CA ARG A 63 -10.74 -6.35 -3.42
C ARG A 63 -10.15 -7.52 -4.22
N PRO A 64 -9.59 -8.55 -3.56
CA PRO A 64 -9.15 -9.77 -4.25
C PRO A 64 -10.29 -10.43 -5.07
N GLU A 65 -11.55 -10.17 -4.70
CA GLU A 65 -12.77 -10.55 -5.44
C GLU A 65 -12.82 -9.96 -6.86
N ASP A 66 -12.27 -8.76 -7.09
CA ASP A 66 -12.26 -8.07 -8.39
C ASP A 66 -11.15 -8.58 -9.34
N ARG A 67 -10.21 -9.43 -8.85
CA ARG A 67 -9.17 -10.04 -9.69
C ARG A 67 -9.68 -11.25 -10.48
N ILE A 68 -10.86 -11.78 -10.17
CA ILE A 68 -11.50 -12.91 -10.85
C ILE A 68 -12.64 -12.38 -11.73
N LYS A 69 -12.33 -11.49 -12.67
CA LYS A 69 -13.22 -11.25 -13.82
C LYS A 69 -12.40 -10.76 -15.01
N VAL A 70 -11.48 -11.63 -15.43
CA VAL A 70 -11.03 -11.65 -16.82
C VAL A 70 -11.65 -12.93 -17.37
N CYS A 71 -12.86 -12.79 -17.93
CA CYS A 71 -13.33 -13.72 -18.97
C CYS A 71 -12.71 -13.27 -20.28
#